data_AF-F3G1W5-F1
#
_entry.id   AF-F3G1W5-F1
#
_cell.length_a   1.000
_cell.length_b   1.000
_cell.length_c   1.000
_cell.angle_alpha   90.00
_cell.angle_beta   90.00
_cell.angle_gamma   90.00
#
_symmetry.space_group_name_H-M   'P 1'
#
loop_
_entity.id
_entity.type
_entity.pdbx_description
1 polymer ?
#
loop_
_entity_poly.entity_id
_entity_poly.type
_entity_poly.pdbx_seq_one_letter_code
_entity_poly.pdbx_strand_id
1 'polypeptide(L)'
;MAVSKTRDIVRVKLKDLDFDPHNPRFARYFSDGEQPVEQVIDRMIKAENVQELMGSIGEQGYFSGEPLLVAKDSGKLYVVEGNRRLAALKLLSGMIKPDPPLPSIENLKQEAKEVPNEVECIIFEARKEILRYLGYRHITGPKRWDSLSKARYLKQLKDTFYVGLPEDEQLRAIAKEIGSRKDYVAQMLTGLAVFDRASENDFYGLQRVKANDVDFSVLTTALSYSNISKFLGLESRTDIAAANLDAKASHDLFSWMFAQDQQGDTILGESRNLRKLSAVVANDASLDILRKDKNLAVAYLYTEGPSNAFTKTIDASLKKLNDAYVLVPTVDNFSEENRAALSKIANLAEDLGVMITKALRKQKMERDSDA
;
A
#
# COMPACT_ATOMS: atom_id res chain seq x y z
N MET A 1 29.05 -9.06 23.80
CA MET A 1 29.42 -7.82 24.53
C MET A 1 28.19 -6.96 24.68
N ALA A 2 27.76 -6.70 25.92
CA ALA A 2 26.64 -5.81 26.21
C ALA A 2 27.11 -4.37 25.96
N VAL A 3 26.48 -3.68 25.01
CA VAL A 3 26.71 -2.25 24.79
C VAL A 3 26.13 -1.48 25.98
N SER A 4 26.94 -0.61 26.57
CA SER A 4 26.60 0.25 27.72
C SER A 4 25.21 0.87 27.61
N LYS A 5 24.40 0.74 28.67
CA LYS A 5 22.95 0.98 28.67
C LYS A 5 22.51 2.43 28.95
N THR A 6 23.42 3.37 29.11
CA THR A 6 23.10 4.79 29.23
C THR A 6 24.07 5.57 28.37
N ARG A 7 23.56 6.10 27.24
CA ARG A 7 24.28 7.09 26.44
C ARG A 7 23.89 8.47 26.98
N ASP A 8 24.86 9.37 27.03
CA ASP A 8 24.63 10.73 27.52
C ASP A 8 23.73 11.50 26.56
N ILE A 9 22.81 12.26 27.15
CA ILE A 9 22.01 13.24 26.42
C ILE A 9 22.83 14.53 26.37
N VAL A 10 23.04 15.04 25.17
CA VAL A 10 23.78 16.29 24.92
C VAL A 10 22.89 17.30 24.21
N ARG A 11 23.08 18.58 24.50
CA ARG A 11 22.38 19.65 23.76
C ARG A 11 23.14 19.97 22.48
N VAL A 12 22.43 19.95 21.36
CA VAL A 12 22.98 20.24 20.03
C VAL A 12 22.22 21.40 19.42
N LYS A 13 22.92 22.31 18.75
CA LYS A 13 22.29 23.43 18.04
C LYS A 13 21.46 22.91 16.88
N LEU A 14 20.23 23.43 16.77
CA LEU A 14 19.28 23.00 15.75
C LEU A 14 19.78 23.20 14.31
N LYS A 15 20.62 24.22 14.10
CA LYS A 15 21.23 24.51 12.80
C LYS A 15 22.25 23.47 12.35
N ASP A 16 22.81 22.70 13.29
CA ASP A 16 23.85 21.69 13.01
C ASP A 16 23.22 20.29 12.76
N LEU A 17 21.89 20.16 12.86
CA LEU A 17 21.14 18.92 12.68
C LEU A 17 20.47 18.87 11.30
N ASP A 18 20.69 17.79 10.55
CA ASP A 18 20.08 17.54 9.25
C ASP A 18 19.12 16.33 9.29
N PHE A 19 18.24 16.22 8.29
CA PHE A 19 17.38 15.04 8.12
C PHE A 19 18.20 13.86 7.57
N ASP A 20 17.96 12.65 8.09
CA ASP A 20 18.60 11.41 7.59
C ASP A 20 18.20 11.13 6.13
N PRO A 21 19.14 11.15 5.16
CA PRO A 21 18.83 10.93 3.75
C PRO A 21 18.40 9.48 3.44
N HIS A 22 18.52 8.56 4.40
CA HIS A 22 18.13 7.15 4.27
C HIS A 22 16.91 6.80 5.13
N ASN A 23 16.10 7.79 5.53
CA ASN A 23 14.95 7.55 6.38
C ASN A 23 13.90 6.65 5.70
N PRO A 24 13.57 5.45 6.24
CA PRO A 24 12.59 4.54 5.65
C PRO A 24 11.19 5.16 5.46
N ARG A 25 10.85 6.16 6.28
CA ARG A 25 9.56 6.87 6.22
C ARG A 25 9.42 7.70 4.94
N PHE A 26 10.53 8.20 4.41
CA PHE A 26 10.58 9.08 3.25
C PHE A 26 11.02 8.39 1.96
N ALA A 27 11.60 7.20 2.05
CA ALA A 27 12.14 6.44 0.91
C ALA A 27 11.11 6.00 -0.15
N ARG A 28 9.80 6.22 0.05
CA ARG A 28 8.80 6.02 -1.04
C ARG A 28 8.61 7.26 -1.91
N TYR A 29 9.07 8.41 -1.44
CA TYR A 29 8.87 9.72 -2.08
C TYR A 29 10.10 10.15 -2.86
N PHE A 30 11.27 9.64 -2.47
CA PHE A 30 12.55 10.06 -3.02
C PHE A 30 13.47 8.88 -3.26
N SER A 31 14.34 9.02 -4.27
CA SER A 31 15.42 8.07 -4.54
C SER A 31 16.39 8.00 -3.35
N ASP A 32 17.05 6.85 -3.17
CA ASP A 32 18.05 6.69 -2.11
C ASP A 32 19.14 7.76 -2.22
N GLY A 33 19.40 8.47 -1.13
CA GLY A 33 20.41 9.54 -1.04
C GLY A 33 19.94 10.94 -1.41
N GLU A 34 18.75 11.09 -2.01
CA GLU A 34 18.17 12.39 -2.35
C GLU A 34 16.88 12.57 -1.57
N GLN A 35 16.90 13.20 -0.39
CA GLN A 35 15.67 13.60 0.31
C GLN A 35 15.62 15.13 0.39
N PRO A 36 15.08 15.82 -0.64
CA PRO A 36 14.96 17.27 -0.63
C PRO A 36 14.17 17.73 0.59
N VAL A 37 14.75 18.67 1.33
CA VAL A 37 14.21 19.13 2.61
C VAL A 37 12.79 19.67 2.44
N GLU A 38 12.53 20.38 1.35
CA GLU A 38 11.23 20.97 1.02
C GLU A 38 10.14 19.90 0.93
N GLN A 39 10.43 18.78 0.25
CA GLN A 39 9.46 17.70 0.07
C GLN A 39 9.27 16.89 1.35
N VAL A 40 10.33 16.70 2.14
CA VAL A 40 10.23 16.10 3.49
C VAL A 40 9.30 16.94 4.36
N ILE A 41 9.45 18.27 4.33
CA ILE A 41 8.60 19.19 5.11
C ILE A 41 7.16 19.19 4.63
N ASP A 42 6.91 19.26 3.33
CA ASP A 42 5.56 19.18 2.76
C ASP A 42 4.84 17.91 3.23
N ARG A 43 5.55 16.78 3.24
CA ARG A 43 5.03 15.51 3.74
C ARG A 43 4.74 15.54 5.25
N MET A 44 5.64 16.11 6.05
CA MET A 44 5.43 16.26 7.50
C MET A 44 4.18 17.07 7.82
N ILE A 45 3.91 18.10 7.01
CA ILE A 45 2.73 18.94 7.11
C ILE A 45 1.48 18.16 6.74
N LYS A 46 1.46 17.56 5.54
CA LYS A 46 0.25 16.93 5.00
C LYS A 46 -0.17 15.64 5.70
N ALA A 47 0.77 14.92 6.33
CA ALA A 47 0.48 13.56 6.77
C ALA A 47 1.04 13.14 8.12
N GLU A 48 1.81 14.01 8.79
CA GLU A 48 2.45 13.65 10.06
C GLU A 48 1.95 14.46 11.26
N ASN A 49 0.99 15.36 11.05
CA ASN A 49 0.50 16.30 12.05
C ASN A 49 1.68 17.04 12.70
N VAL A 50 2.64 17.52 11.90
CA VAL A 50 3.80 18.26 12.42
C VAL A 50 3.38 19.56 13.10
N GLN A 51 2.26 20.16 12.67
CA GLN A 51 1.75 21.43 13.18
C GLN A 51 1.29 21.34 14.64
N GLU A 52 0.65 20.23 15.03
CA GLU A 52 0.26 19.97 16.41
C GLU A 52 1.48 19.92 17.33
N LEU A 53 2.53 19.21 16.89
CA LEU A 53 3.79 19.12 17.64
C LEU A 53 4.52 20.46 17.68
N MET A 54 4.50 21.21 16.57
CA MET A 54 5.05 22.56 16.49
C MET A 54 4.38 23.50 17.48
N GLY A 55 3.05 23.49 17.59
CA GLY A 55 2.32 24.29 18.58
C GLY A 55 2.63 23.88 20.02
N SER A 56 2.68 22.57 20.30
CA SER A 56 3.05 22.08 21.63
C SER A 56 4.47 22.49 22.04
N ILE A 57 5.44 22.41 21.12
CA ILE A 57 6.82 22.86 21.38
C ILE A 57 6.87 24.38 21.54
N GLY A 58 6.11 25.13 20.72
CA GLY A 58 6.02 26.59 20.81
C GLY A 58 5.43 27.07 22.14
N GLU A 59 4.54 26.30 22.75
CA GLU A 59 3.89 26.66 24.02
C GLU A 59 4.71 26.23 25.25
N GLN A 60 5.35 25.05 25.22
CA GLN A 60 5.94 24.40 26.39
C GLN A 60 7.47 24.20 26.32
N GLY A 61 8.08 24.49 25.16
CA GLY A 61 9.46 24.12 24.87
C GLY A 61 9.62 22.66 24.45
N TYR A 62 10.87 22.24 24.21
CA TYR A 62 11.17 20.88 23.78
C TYR A 62 11.19 19.90 24.97
N PHE A 63 10.52 18.76 24.84
CA PHE A 63 10.48 17.75 25.89
C PHE A 63 11.75 16.88 25.91
N SER A 64 12.61 17.11 26.90
CA SER A 64 13.91 16.44 27.07
C SER A 64 13.83 14.93 27.33
N GLY A 65 12.68 14.42 27.81
CA GLY A 65 12.43 12.99 27.97
C GLY A 65 12.38 12.21 26.64
N GLU A 66 12.38 12.94 25.53
CA GLU A 66 12.20 12.42 24.19
C GLU A 66 13.31 12.91 23.23
N PRO A 67 14.60 12.63 23.52
CA PRO A 67 15.71 13.16 22.74
C PRO A 67 15.72 12.64 21.30
N LEU A 68 16.28 13.45 20.39
CA LEU A 68 16.58 13.05 19.01
C LEU A 68 17.70 12.01 19.01
N LEU A 69 17.59 10.99 18.16
CA LEU A 69 18.71 10.06 17.95
C LEU A 69 19.45 10.47 16.69
N VAL A 70 20.73 10.79 16.87
CA VAL A 70 21.55 11.47 15.87
C VAL A 70 22.74 10.58 15.52
N ALA A 71 23.00 10.38 14.23
CA ALA A 71 24.20 9.72 13.75
C ALA A 71 25.19 10.74 13.20
N LYS A 72 26.49 10.55 13.49
CA LYS A 72 27.56 11.23 12.78
C LYS A 72 27.77 10.57 11.42
N ASP A 73 27.87 11.37 10.38
CA ASP A 73 28.32 10.93 9.06
C ASP A 73 29.02 12.09 8.34
N SER A 74 30.24 11.84 7.86
CA SER A 74 31.02 12.79 7.05
C SER A 74 31.12 14.20 7.66
N GLY A 75 31.26 14.28 8.99
CA GLY A 75 31.36 15.54 9.75
C GLY A 75 30.03 16.25 10.02
N LYS A 76 28.89 15.68 9.58
CA LYS A 76 27.54 16.19 9.81
C LYS A 76 26.77 15.33 10.81
N LEU A 77 25.70 15.90 11.36
CA LEU A 77 24.81 15.25 12.32
C LEU A 77 23.44 15.02 11.69
N TYR A 78 23.08 13.75 11.50
CA TYR A 78 21.82 13.36 10.88
C TYR A 78 20.85 12.79 11.92
N VAL A 79 19.65 13.36 11.98
CA VAL A 79 18.59 12.86 12.86
C VAL A 79 17.96 11.62 12.24
N VAL A 80 18.32 10.45 12.77
CA VAL A 80 17.78 9.17 12.33
C VAL A 80 16.42 8.91 12.98
N GLU A 81 16.21 9.37 14.21
CA GLU A 81 14.95 9.22 14.95
C GLU A 81 14.46 10.52 15.56
N GLY A 82 13.15 10.77 15.47
CA GLY A 82 12.56 12.05 15.87
C GLY A 82 12.46 13.07 14.74
N ASN A 83 12.48 12.64 13.48
CA ASN A 83 12.34 13.49 12.30
C ASN A 83 11.15 14.47 12.38
N ARG A 84 9.98 14.03 12.89
CA ARG A 84 8.82 14.92 13.08
C ARG A 84 9.10 16.05 14.07
N ARG A 85 9.83 15.76 15.16
CA ARG A 85 10.30 16.76 16.13
C ARG A 85 11.28 17.72 15.48
N LEU A 86 12.25 17.21 14.70
CA LEU A 86 13.19 18.06 13.96
C LEU A 86 12.46 19.01 13.00
N ALA A 87 11.49 18.49 12.24
CA ALA A 87 10.68 19.30 11.32
C ALA A 87 9.90 20.39 12.05
N ALA A 88 9.22 20.05 13.15
CA ALA A 88 8.51 21.01 13.99
C ALA A 88 9.45 22.12 14.50
N LEU A 89 10.62 21.76 15.01
CA LEU A 89 11.64 22.70 15.49
C LEU A 89 12.16 23.62 14.38
N LYS A 90 12.49 23.07 13.21
CA LYS A 90 13.02 23.86 12.07
C LYS A 90 11.95 24.77 11.45
N LEU A 91 10.68 24.34 11.43
CA LEU A 91 9.55 25.18 11.02
C LEU A 91 9.31 26.31 12.02
N LEU A 92 9.29 26.00 13.32
CA LEU A 92 9.08 26.96 14.41
C LEU A 92 10.17 28.03 14.45
N SER A 93 11.43 27.64 14.32
CA SER A 93 12.57 28.56 14.24
C SER A 93 12.65 29.34 12.93
N GLY A 94 11.86 28.99 11.91
CA GLY A 94 11.91 29.60 10.59
C GLY A 94 13.14 29.23 9.75
N MET A 95 13.94 28.23 10.19
CA MET A 95 15.06 27.70 9.41
C MET A 95 14.60 27.03 8.11
N ILE A 96 13.39 26.47 8.11
CA ILE A 96 12.74 25.96 6.91
C ILE A 96 11.34 26.58 6.83
N LYS A 97 10.88 26.82 5.60
CA LYS A 97 9.54 27.32 5.31
C LYS A 97 8.83 26.38 4.34
N PRO A 98 7.53 26.15 4.50
CA PRO A 98 6.75 25.48 3.48
C PRO A 98 6.67 26.35 2.21
N ASP A 99 6.57 25.69 1.06
CA ASP A 99 6.30 26.32 -0.23
C ASP A 99 5.05 25.67 -0.87
N PRO A 100 3.93 26.40 -1.00
CA PRO A 100 3.74 27.80 -0.63
C PRO A 100 3.71 28.01 0.90
N PRO A 101 3.96 29.23 1.38
CA PRO A 101 3.79 29.59 2.79
C PRO A 101 2.38 29.27 3.30
N LEU A 102 2.28 28.73 4.51
CA LEU A 102 1.00 28.36 5.11
C LEU A 102 0.65 29.30 6.28
N PRO A 103 -0.54 29.96 6.26
CA PRO A 103 -0.96 30.84 7.34
C PRO A 103 -0.97 30.16 8.72
N SER A 104 -1.33 28.87 8.77
CA SER A 104 -1.35 28.10 10.01
C SER A 104 0.04 27.90 10.62
N ILE A 105 1.10 27.80 9.81
CA ILE A 105 2.49 27.74 10.30
C ILE A 105 2.94 29.11 10.80
N GLU A 106 2.61 30.18 10.08
CA GLU A 106 3.00 31.53 10.49
C GLU A 106 2.30 31.97 11.79
N ASN A 107 1.02 31.63 11.97
CA ASN A 107 0.30 31.89 13.23
C ASN A 107 0.97 31.16 14.40
N LEU A 108 1.30 29.86 14.23
CA LEU A 108 2.00 29.09 15.26
C LEU A 108 3.35 29.69 15.65
N LYS A 109 4.07 30.31 14.71
CA LYS A 109 5.33 31.00 15.00
C LYS A 109 5.13 32.30 15.77
N GLN A 110 4.08 33.06 15.45
CA GLN A 110 3.76 34.32 16.12
C GLN A 110 3.25 34.10 17.55
N GLU A 111 2.51 33.01 17.77
CA GLU A 111 1.95 32.64 19.06
C GLU A 111 2.94 31.91 19.98
N ALA A 112 4.10 31.49 19.45
CA ALA A 112 5.09 30.72 20.19
C ALA A 112 5.70 31.52 21.35
N LYS A 113 5.67 30.92 22.55
CA LYS A 113 6.35 31.43 23.74
C LYS A 113 7.79 30.96 23.80
N GLU A 114 8.04 29.76 23.29
CA GLU A 114 9.34 29.08 23.30
C GLU A 114 9.80 28.78 21.86
N VAL A 115 11.06 29.10 21.56
CA VAL A 115 11.70 28.76 20.28
C VAL A 115 13.08 28.16 20.55
N PRO A 116 13.17 26.84 20.79
CA PRO A 116 14.43 26.20 21.17
C PRO A 116 15.47 26.26 20.05
N ASN A 117 16.64 26.85 20.33
CA ASN A 117 17.79 26.88 19.42
C ASN A 117 18.73 25.68 19.61
N GLU A 118 18.62 24.99 20.75
CA GLU A 118 19.37 23.79 21.10
C GLU A 118 18.42 22.73 21.67
N VAL A 119 18.65 21.47 21.31
CA VAL A 119 17.78 20.35 21.69
C VAL A 119 18.57 19.13 22.13
N GLU A 120 17.95 18.37 23.03
CA GLU A 120 18.47 17.14 23.60
C GLU A 120 18.59 16.05 22.53
N CYS A 121 19.83 15.57 22.34
CA CYS A 121 20.19 14.55 21.38
C CYS A 121 20.98 13.44 22.06
N ILE A 122 20.81 12.22 21.57
CA ILE A 122 21.73 11.11 21.83
C ILE A 122 22.52 10.88 20.55
N ILE A 123 23.83 11.06 20.62
CA ILE A 123 24.72 10.95 19.45
C ILE A 123 25.28 9.53 19.34
N PHE A 124 25.27 9.00 18.12
CA PHE A 124 25.79 7.71 17.73
C PHE A 124 26.91 7.92 16.72
N GLU A 125 27.99 7.14 16.82
CA GLU A 125 29.13 7.26 15.89
C GLU A 125 28.77 6.79 14.47
N ALA A 126 27.76 5.92 14.34
CA ALA A 126 27.28 5.46 13.06
C ALA A 126 25.76 5.22 13.05
N ARG A 127 25.12 5.51 11.90
CA ARG A 127 23.68 5.28 11.66
C ARG A 127 23.24 3.85 12.00
N LYS A 128 24.08 2.85 11.70
CA LYS A 128 23.79 1.44 12.00
C LYS A 128 23.49 1.20 13.48
N GLU A 129 24.13 1.91 14.41
CA GLU A 129 23.89 1.70 15.84
C GLU A 129 22.47 2.10 16.26
N ILE A 130 21.86 3.05 15.54
CA ILE A 130 20.49 3.49 15.78
C ILE A 130 19.50 2.46 15.21
N LEU A 131 19.80 1.82 14.07
CA LEU A 131 18.88 0.87 13.41
C LEU A 131 18.37 -0.24 14.35
N ARG A 132 19.23 -0.81 15.18
CA ARG A 132 18.80 -1.84 16.17
C ARG A 132 17.94 -1.24 17.29
N TYR A 133 18.19 0.02 17.65
CA TYR A 133 17.39 0.73 18.65
C TYR A 133 15.99 1.12 18.13
N LEU A 134 15.87 1.39 16.82
CA LEU A 134 14.59 1.72 16.18
C LEU A 134 13.59 0.58 16.24
N GLY A 135 14.04 -0.66 16.03
CA GLY A 135 13.16 -1.84 16.01
C GLY A 135 12.41 -1.97 17.32
N TYR A 136 13.10 -1.81 18.45
CA TYR A 136 12.47 -1.80 19.76
C TYR A 136 11.43 -0.68 19.89
N ARG A 137 11.77 0.58 19.57
CA ARG A 137 10.87 1.73 19.79
C ARG A 137 9.67 1.82 18.85
N HIS A 138 9.80 1.50 17.56
CA HIS A 138 8.69 1.66 16.59
C HIS A 138 7.75 0.47 16.50
N ILE A 139 8.17 -0.68 17.02
CA ILE A 139 7.32 -1.86 17.14
C ILE A 139 6.41 -1.73 18.37
N THR A 140 6.91 -1.15 19.47
CA THR A 140 6.16 -1.02 20.74
C THR A 140 5.68 0.41 21.03
N GLY A 141 6.07 1.41 20.24
CA GLY A 141 5.78 2.83 20.47
C GLY A 141 4.38 3.28 20.03
N PRO A 142 3.96 4.50 20.43
CA PRO A 142 2.60 5.01 20.25
C PRO A 142 2.24 5.34 18.79
N LYS A 143 3.20 5.77 17.96
CA LYS A 143 3.03 5.92 16.51
C LYS A 143 3.79 4.82 15.77
N ARG A 144 3.06 3.81 15.30
CA ARG A 144 3.62 2.69 14.55
C ARG A 144 4.00 3.13 13.14
N TRP A 145 5.09 2.58 12.59
CA TRP A 145 5.36 2.67 11.16
C TRP A 145 4.21 2.05 10.36
N ASP A 146 3.93 2.65 9.21
CA ASP A 146 3.08 1.99 8.22
C ASP A 146 3.79 0.80 7.59
N SER A 147 3.03 -0.01 6.87
CA SER A 147 3.48 -1.31 6.37
C SER A 147 4.71 -1.19 5.44
N LEU A 148 4.70 -0.20 4.53
CA LEU A 148 5.83 0.03 3.61
C LEU A 148 7.09 0.51 4.35
N SER A 149 6.98 1.48 5.27
CA SER A 149 8.14 1.96 6.04
C SER A 149 8.75 0.82 6.87
N LYS A 150 7.90 -0.04 7.44
CA LYS A 150 8.34 -1.25 8.14
C LYS A 150 9.08 -2.19 7.20
N ALA A 151 8.56 -2.46 6.00
CA ALA A 151 9.24 -3.30 5.00
C ALA A 151 10.64 -2.77 4.66
N ARG A 152 10.76 -1.46 4.39
CA ARG A 152 12.04 -0.80 4.09
C ARG A 152 13.01 -0.88 5.26
N TYR A 153 12.53 -0.71 6.49
CA TYR A 153 13.34 -0.93 7.68
C TYR A 153 13.88 -2.37 7.78
N LEU A 154 13.03 -3.38 7.50
CA LEU A 154 13.48 -4.78 7.49
C LEU A 154 14.57 -5.02 6.44
N LYS A 155 14.45 -4.39 5.26
CA LYS A 155 15.49 -4.41 4.22
C LYS A 155 16.77 -3.75 4.71
N GLN A 156 16.70 -2.59 5.38
CA GLN A 156 17.88 -1.95 5.96
C GLN A 156 18.57 -2.83 7.02
N LEU A 157 17.82 -3.50 7.89
CA LEU A 157 18.40 -4.46 8.85
C LEU A 157 19.11 -5.62 8.14
N LYS A 158 18.43 -6.22 7.15
CA LYS A 158 18.97 -7.33 6.35
C LYS A 158 20.28 -6.93 5.70
N ASP A 159 20.28 -5.83 4.96
CA ASP A 159 21.41 -5.41 4.12
C ASP A 159 22.56 -4.83 4.96
N THR A 160 22.29 -4.29 6.16
CA THR A 160 23.33 -3.75 7.06
C THR A 160 23.98 -4.80 7.96
N PHE A 161 23.21 -5.75 8.50
CA PHE A 161 23.70 -6.65 9.56
C PHE A 161 23.79 -8.11 9.16
N TYR A 162 23.05 -8.54 8.14
CA TYR A 162 22.83 -9.95 7.88
C TYR A 162 23.23 -10.39 6.46
N VAL A 163 23.70 -9.48 5.60
CA VAL A 163 24.03 -9.74 4.19
C VAL A 163 24.95 -10.96 3.96
N GLY A 164 25.85 -11.27 4.91
CA GLY A 164 26.79 -12.40 4.82
C GLY A 164 26.24 -13.75 5.27
N LEU A 165 25.01 -13.82 5.78
CA LEU A 165 24.38 -15.07 6.22
C LEU A 165 23.52 -15.68 5.11
N PRO A 166 23.26 -17.00 5.12
CA PRO A 166 22.23 -17.62 4.27
C PRO A 166 20.86 -16.97 4.50
N GLU A 167 20.04 -16.84 3.46
CA GLU A 167 18.76 -16.11 3.50
C GLU A 167 17.86 -16.56 4.66
N ASP A 168 17.71 -17.86 4.89
CA ASP A 168 16.90 -18.39 5.97
C ASP A 168 17.38 -17.94 7.36
N GLU A 169 18.69 -17.82 7.56
CA GLU A 169 19.29 -17.30 8.80
C GLU A 169 19.08 -15.80 8.94
N GLN A 170 19.20 -15.03 7.84
CA GLN A 170 18.88 -13.60 7.83
C GLN A 170 17.45 -13.36 8.32
N LEU A 171 16.48 -14.09 7.77
CA LEU A 171 15.08 -13.97 8.12
C LEU A 171 14.79 -14.36 9.57
N ARG A 172 15.42 -15.42 10.07
CA ARG A 172 15.30 -15.83 11.49
C ARG A 172 15.87 -14.77 12.43
N ALA A 173 17.04 -14.21 12.11
CA ALA A 173 17.69 -13.21 12.93
C ALA A 173 16.84 -11.93 13.01
N ILE A 174 16.38 -11.43 11.87
CA ILE A 174 15.49 -10.26 11.78
C ILE A 174 14.19 -10.52 12.55
N ALA A 175 13.54 -11.66 12.30
CA ALA A 175 12.30 -12.03 12.97
C ALA A 175 12.43 -12.06 14.50
N LYS A 176 13.54 -12.59 15.02
CA LYS A 176 13.85 -12.59 16.46
C LYS A 176 14.07 -11.18 17.01
N GLU A 177 14.80 -10.34 16.27
CA GLU A 177 15.10 -8.96 16.67
C GLU A 177 13.84 -8.09 16.77
N ILE A 178 12.90 -8.28 15.84
CA ILE A 178 11.66 -7.50 15.78
C ILE A 178 10.48 -8.15 16.53
N GLY A 179 10.69 -9.32 17.15
CA GLY A 179 9.62 -10.07 17.81
C GLY A 179 8.49 -10.50 16.87
N SER A 180 8.81 -11.03 15.69
CA SER A 180 7.84 -11.45 14.68
C SER A 180 8.13 -12.86 14.15
N ARG A 181 7.32 -13.31 13.19
CA ARG A 181 7.48 -14.61 12.52
C ARG A 181 8.34 -14.47 11.27
N LYS A 182 9.13 -15.51 10.98
CA LYS A 182 10.01 -15.58 9.79
C LYS A 182 9.24 -15.41 8.48
N ASP A 183 8.09 -16.07 8.35
CA ASP A 183 7.24 -16.03 7.15
C ASP A 183 6.68 -14.62 6.90
N TYR A 184 6.34 -13.89 7.96
CA TYR A 184 5.91 -12.50 7.87
C TYR A 184 7.05 -11.58 7.39
N VAL A 185 8.27 -11.72 7.93
CA VAL A 185 9.43 -10.95 7.46
C VAL A 185 9.67 -11.20 5.97
N ALA A 186 9.68 -12.47 5.55
CA ALA A 186 9.87 -12.85 4.16
C ALA A 186 8.79 -12.26 3.24
N GLN A 187 7.52 -12.31 3.66
CA GLN A 187 6.39 -11.73 2.91
C GLN A 187 6.52 -10.21 2.76
N MET A 188 6.93 -9.50 3.81
CA MET A 188 7.14 -8.06 3.76
C MET A 188 8.27 -7.67 2.80
N LEU A 189 9.38 -8.43 2.81
CA LEU A 189 10.50 -8.22 1.90
C LEU A 189 10.15 -8.56 0.45
N THR A 190 9.37 -9.63 0.23
CA THR A 190 8.84 -10.01 -1.10
C THR A 190 7.91 -8.92 -1.65
N GLY A 191 6.97 -8.43 -0.84
CA GLY A 191 6.10 -7.32 -1.23
C GLY A 191 6.88 -6.05 -1.55
N LEU A 192 7.96 -5.78 -0.81
CA LEU A 192 8.84 -4.65 -1.08
C LEU A 192 9.57 -4.82 -2.42
N ALA A 193 10.08 -6.01 -2.74
CA ALA A 193 10.71 -6.27 -4.03
C ALA A 193 9.74 -6.04 -5.21
N VAL A 194 8.49 -6.50 -5.09
CA VAL A 194 7.44 -6.26 -6.10
C VAL A 194 7.10 -4.77 -6.22
N PHE A 195 6.99 -4.07 -5.09
CA PHE A 195 6.73 -2.64 -5.07
C PHE A 195 7.87 -1.84 -5.70
N ASP A 196 9.11 -2.12 -5.31
CA ASP A 196 10.29 -1.40 -5.79
C ASP A 196 10.46 -1.65 -7.29
N ARG A 197 10.27 -2.87 -7.79
CA ARG A 197 10.28 -3.16 -9.23
C ARG A 197 9.21 -2.37 -10.00
N ALA A 198 8.00 -2.26 -9.46
CA ALA A 198 6.96 -1.44 -10.07
C ALA A 198 7.35 0.05 -10.07
N SER A 199 7.91 0.56 -8.97
CA SER A 199 8.37 1.94 -8.86
C SER A 199 9.52 2.26 -9.83
N GLU A 200 10.48 1.36 -9.98
CA GLU A 200 11.60 1.47 -10.93
C GLU A 200 11.12 1.55 -12.39
N ASN A 201 9.96 0.97 -12.69
CA ASN A 201 9.33 0.98 -14.01
C ASN A 201 8.22 2.04 -14.14
N ASP A 202 8.25 3.09 -13.30
CA ASP A 202 7.22 4.15 -13.22
C ASP A 202 5.79 3.60 -13.16
N PHE A 203 5.59 2.57 -12.33
CA PHE A 203 4.34 1.82 -12.20
C PHE A 203 3.78 1.39 -13.55
N TYR A 204 4.66 1.01 -14.47
CA TYR A 204 4.36 0.55 -15.82
C TYR A 204 3.60 1.59 -16.67
N GLY A 205 3.78 2.88 -16.39
CA GLY A 205 3.11 3.98 -17.09
C GLY A 205 1.63 4.13 -16.76
N LEU A 206 1.15 3.51 -15.68
CA LEU A 206 -0.24 3.63 -15.24
C LEU A 206 -0.55 5.07 -14.83
N GLN A 207 -1.58 5.65 -15.44
CA GLN A 207 -2.01 6.99 -15.08
C GLN A 207 -2.51 7.03 -13.63
N ARG A 208 -2.07 8.06 -12.90
CA ARG A 208 -2.48 8.31 -11.50
C ARG A 208 -2.13 7.17 -10.53
N VAL A 209 -1.12 6.36 -10.86
CA VAL A 209 -0.55 5.39 -9.92
C VAL A 209 0.88 5.82 -9.61
N LYS A 210 1.09 6.32 -8.39
CA LYS A 210 2.40 6.61 -7.82
C LYS A 210 2.56 5.87 -6.50
N ALA A 211 3.73 5.99 -5.89
CA ALA A 211 4.07 5.31 -4.64
C ALA A 211 3.08 5.55 -3.48
N ASN A 212 2.34 6.66 -3.49
CA ASN A 212 1.34 6.99 -2.48
C ASN A 212 -0.03 6.36 -2.71
N ASP A 213 -0.33 6.01 -3.95
CA ASP A 213 -1.62 5.47 -4.35
C ASP A 213 -1.67 3.94 -4.15
N VAL A 214 -0.51 3.33 -3.89
CA VAL A 214 -0.35 1.90 -3.65
C VAL A 214 -0.46 1.61 -2.16
N ASP A 215 -1.57 1.02 -1.74
CA ASP A 215 -1.69 0.43 -0.41
C ASP A 215 -0.84 -0.85 -0.32
N PHE A 216 0.33 -0.72 0.30
CA PHE A 216 1.27 -1.82 0.50
C PHE A 216 0.71 -2.98 1.32
N SER A 217 -0.24 -2.73 2.23
CA SER A 217 -0.89 -3.80 3.00
C SER A 217 -1.82 -4.62 2.10
N VAL A 218 -2.51 -3.97 1.17
CA VAL A 218 -3.35 -4.66 0.17
C VAL A 218 -2.47 -5.42 -0.82
N LEU A 219 -1.34 -4.85 -1.28
CA LEU A 219 -0.36 -5.54 -2.12
C LEU A 219 0.17 -6.82 -1.46
N THR A 220 0.70 -6.71 -0.24
CA THR A 220 1.22 -7.87 0.51
C THR A 220 0.15 -8.92 0.80
N THR A 221 -1.10 -8.50 1.01
CA THR A 221 -2.25 -9.41 1.13
C THR A 221 -2.56 -10.11 -0.19
N ALA A 222 -2.52 -9.41 -1.32
CA ALA A 222 -2.71 -10.01 -2.65
C ALA A 222 -1.66 -11.10 -2.93
N LEU A 223 -0.38 -10.83 -2.61
CA LEU A 223 0.69 -11.82 -2.75
C LEU A 223 0.49 -13.05 -1.85
N SER A 224 -0.28 -12.96 -0.76
CA SER A 224 -0.59 -14.14 0.07
C SER A 224 -1.47 -15.17 -0.64
N TYR A 225 -2.17 -14.79 -1.70
CA TYR A 225 -2.90 -15.70 -2.57
C TYR A 225 -1.95 -16.35 -3.58
N SER A 226 -1.83 -17.67 -3.51
CA SER A 226 -0.88 -18.44 -4.32
C SER A 226 -1.07 -18.28 -5.82
N ASN A 227 -2.31 -18.16 -6.30
CA ASN A 227 -2.57 -17.93 -7.73
C ASN A 227 -2.12 -16.54 -8.18
N ILE A 228 -2.24 -15.51 -7.33
CA ILE A 228 -1.75 -14.15 -7.65
C ILE A 228 -0.22 -14.15 -7.66
N SER A 229 0.42 -14.75 -6.65
CA SER A 229 1.89 -14.89 -6.63
C SER A 229 2.41 -15.61 -7.89
N LYS A 230 1.80 -16.74 -8.25
CA LYS A 230 2.17 -17.50 -9.46
C LYS A 230 1.92 -16.69 -10.74
N PHE A 231 0.79 -15.98 -10.83
CA PHE A 231 0.47 -15.11 -11.96
C PHE A 231 1.53 -14.03 -12.19
N LEU A 232 2.09 -13.48 -11.11
CA LEU A 232 3.21 -12.52 -11.19
C LEU A 232 4.56 -13.16 -11.52
N GLY A 233 4.67 -14.49 -11.56
CA GLY A 233 5.94 -15.20 -11.74
C GLY A 233 6.74 -15.44 -10.46
N LEU A 234 6.15 -15.23 -9.27
CA LEU A 234 6.80 -15.55 -7.99
C LEU A 234 6.68 -17.06 -7.69
N GLU A 235 7.73 -17.64 -7.13
CA GLU A 235 7.70 -19.03 -6.66
C GLU A 235 6.75 -19.21 -5.47
N SER A 236 6.68 -18.20 -4.60
CA SER A 236 5.80 -18.15 -3.45
C SER A 236 5.63 -16.72 -2.92
N ARG A 237 4.74 -16.54 -1.95
CA ARG A 237 4.59 -15.26 -1.23
C ARG A 237 5.83 -14.82 -0.43
N THR A 238 6.83 -15.69 -0.33
CA THR A 238 8.09 -15.47 0.39
C THR A 238 9.31 -15.49 -0.54
N ASP A 239 9.10 -15.41 -1.86
CA ASP A 239 10.15 -15.26 -2.87
C ASP A 239 10.71 -13.82 -2.86
N ILE A 240 11.70 -13.58 -2.01
CA ILE A 240 12.26 -12.24 -1.78
C ILE A 240 13.02 -11.72 -3.01
N ALA A 241 13.63 -12.63 -3.78
CA ALA A 241 14.39 -12.27 -4.96
C ALA A 241 13.48 -11.74 -6.08
N ALA A 242 12.25 -12.27 -6.17
CA ALA A 242 11.28 -11.92 -7.21
C ALA A 242 11.93 -11.93 -8.62
N ALA A 243 12.81 -12.90 -8.86
CA ALA A 243 13.71 -12.90 -10.02
C ALA A 243 12.95 -13.01 -11.35
N ASN A 244 11.85 -13.76 -11.35
CA ASN A 244 11.04 -14.05 -12.53
C ASN A 244 9.77 -13.19 -12.61
N LEU A 245 9.77 -12.01 -11.96
CA LEU A 245 8.60 -11.15 -11.94
C LEU A 245 8.19 -10.74 -13.36
N ASP A 246 6.98 -11.13 -13.77
CA ASP A 246 6.45 -10.83 -15.10
C ASP A 246 5.93 -9.38 -15.15
N ALA A 247 6.49 -8.58 -16.07
CA ALA A 247 6.15 -7.17 -16.20
C ALA A 247 4.71 -6.93 -16.66
N LYS A 248 4.16 -7.78 -17.53
CA LYS A 248 2.79 -7.65 -18.03
C LYS A 248 1.79 -8.03 -16.94
N ALA A 249 2.03 -9.13 -16.23
CA ALA A 249 1.22 -9.55 -15.10
C ALA A 249 1.27 -8.53 -13.95
N SER A 250 2.45 -7.93 -13.72
CA SER A 250 2.62 -6.86 -12.74
C SER A 250 1.86 -5.60 -13.16
N HIS A 251 1.96 -5.18 -14.42
CA HIS A 251 1.14 -4.09 -14.96
C HIS A 251 -0.35 -4.36 -14.75
N ASP A 252 -0.84 -5.54 -15.14
CA ASP A 252 -2.23 -5.96 -14.98
C ASP A 252 -2.68 -5.88 -13.51
N LEU A 253 -1.90 -6.46 -12.60
CA LEU A 253 -2.22 -6.47 -11.18
C LEU A 253 -2.28 -5.06 -10.59
N PHE A 254 -1.27 -4.22 -10.84
CA PHE A 254 -1.24 -2.84 -10.35
C PHE A 254 -2.39 -2.01 -10.94
N SER A 255 -2.71 -2.23 -12.23
CA SER A 255 -3.85 -1.59 -12.88
C SER A 255 -5.15 -1.95 -12.18
N TRP A 256 -5.39 -3.24 -11.92
CA TRP A 256 -6.65 -3.66 -11.32
C TRP A 256 -6.80 -3.22 -9.87
N MET A 257 -5.70 -3.16 -9.12
CA MET A 257 -5.71 -2.87 -7.69
C MET A 257 -5.67 -1.39 -7.35
N PHE A 258 -4.97 -0.58 -8.15
CA PHE A 258 -4.60 0.78 -7.76
C PHE A 258 -4.91 1.85 -8.83
N ALA A 259 -5.10 1.48 -10.10
CA ALA A 259 -5.51 2.47 -11.10
C ALA A 259 -7.00 2.79 -10.94
N GLN A 260 -7.28 4.05 -10.60
CA GLN A 260 -8.62 4.56 -10.40
C GLN A 260 -9.22 5.09 -11.71
N ASP A 261 -10.51 4.86 -11.91
CA ASP A 261 -11.27 5.47 -12.98
C ASP A 261 -11.66 6.94 -12.66
N GLN A 262 -12.57 7.52 -13.45
CA GLN A 262 -13.03 8.90 -13.24
C GLN A 262 -13.86 9.07 -11.96
N GLN A 263 -14.43 7.99 -11.42
CA GLN A 263 -15.23 7.97 -10.20
C GLN A 263 -14.38 7.67 -8.96
N GLY A 264 -13.10 7.32 -9.15
CA GLY A 264 -12.17 6.98 -8.07
C GLY A 264 -12.15 5.47 -7.75
N ASP A 265 -12.85 4.66 -8.54
CA ASP A 265 -12.98 3.23 -8.31
C ASP A 265 -11.89 2.43 -9.02
N THR A 266 -11.44 1.34 -8.40
CA THR A 266 -10.51 0.37 -8.99
C THR A 266 -11.27 -0.89 -9.41
N ILE A 267 -10.71 -1.68 -10.33
CA ILE A 267 -11.34 -2.93 -10.80
C ILE A 267 -11.47 -3.95 -9.66
N LEU A 268 -10.52 -3.96 -8.71
CA LEU A 268 -10.61 -4.76 -7.50
C LEU A 268 -11.73 -4.27 -6.57
N GLY A 269 -11.90 -2.94 -6.46
CA GLY A 269 -12.69 -2.30 -5.44
C GLY A 269 -12.10 -2.59 -4.05
N GLU A 270 -12.85 -3.30 -3.21
CA GLU A 270 -12.41 -3.64 -1.85
C GLU A 270 -11.44 -4.83 -1.79
N SER A 271 -10.52 -4.81 -0.83
CA SER A 271 -9.52 -5.88 -0.59
C SER A 271 -10.13 -7.27 -0.35
N ARG A 272 -11.38 -7.37 0.11
CA ARG A 272 -12.10 -8.65 0.24
C ARG A 272 -12.30 -9.38 -1.10
N ASN A 273 -12.27 -8.66 -2.22
CA ASN A 273 -12.38 -9.22 -3.56
C ASN A 273 -11.08 -9.87 -4.06
N LEU A 274 -9.96 -9.79 -3.32
CA LEU A 274 -8.71 -10.47 -3.69
C LEU A 274 -8.89 -11.98 -3.87
N ARG A 275 -9.81 -12.60 -3.12
CA ARG A 275 -10.17 -14.01 -3.32
C ARG A 275 -10.77 -14.27 -4.70
N LYS A 276 -11.60 -13.35 -5.22
CA LYS A 276 -12.17 -13.45 -6.56
C LYS A 276 -11.09 -13.23 -7.62
N LEU A 277 -10.26 -12.21 -7.44
CA LEU A 277 -9.16 -11.93 -8.34
C LEU A 277 -8.19 -13.12 -8.43
N SER A 278 -7.86 -13.73 -7.29
CA SER A 278 -7.06 -14.96 -7.22
C SER A 278 -7.67 -16.14 -7.99
N ALA A 279 -9.00 -16.26 -8.05
CA ALA A 279 -9.64 -17.30 -8.84
C ALA A 279 -9.60 -16.96 -10.34
N VAL A 280 -9.80 -15.68 -10.69
CA VAL A 280 -9.80 -15.17 -12.06
C VAL A 280 -8.43 -15.34 -12.72
N VAL A 281 -7.34 -14.94 -12.06
CA VAL A 281 -5.99 -15.04 -12.63
C VAL A 281 -5.49 -16.48 -12.81
N ALA A 282 -6.19 -17.46 -12.20
CA ALA A 282 -5.88 -18.88 -12.35
C ALA A 282 -6.62 -19.56 -13.51
N ASN A 283 -7.51 -18.84 -14.20
CA ASN A 283 -8.31 -19.34 -15.30
C ASN A 283 -8.14 -18.41 -16.51
N ASP A 284 -7.51 -18.91 -17.58
CA ASP A 284 -7.16 -18.09 -18.75
C ASP A 284 -8.37 -17.40 -19.39
N ALA A 285 -9.52 -18.09 -19.48
CA ALA A 285 -10.74 -17.51 -20.04
C ALA A 285 -11.29 -16.37 -19.17
N SER A 286 -11.33 -16.56 -17.85
CA SER A 286 -11.71 -15.49 -16.90
C SER A 286 -10.74 -14.32 -16.92
N LEU A 287 -9.44 -14.60 -17.02
CA LEU A 287 -8.39 -13.59 -17.09
C LEU A 287 -8.53 -12.71 -18.34
N ASP A 288 -8.81 -13.32 -19.49
CA ASP A 288 -9.05 -12.58 -20.74
C ASP A 288 -10.32 -11.72 -20.66
N ILE A 289 -11.38 -12.22 -20.03
CA ILE A 289 -12.60 -11.44 -19.75
C ILE A 289 -12.27 -10.24 -18.85
N LEU A 290 -11.47 -10.43 -17.79
CA LEU A 290 -11.08 -9.33 -16.90
C LEU A 290 -10.28 -8.24 -17.65
N ARG A 291 -9.33 -8.64 -18.50
CA ARG A 291 -8.52 -7.72 -19.32
C ARG A 291 -9.38 -6.92 -20.29
N LYS A 292 -10.39 -7.56 -20.90
CA LYS A 292 -11.26 -6.94 -21.90
C LYS A 292 -12.33 -6.04 -21.26
N ASP A 293 -13.09 -6.60 -20.32
CA ASP A 293 -14.33 -5.99 -19.82
C ASP A 293 -14.08 -5.12 -18.58
N LYS A 294 -12.90 -5.24 -17.95
CA LYS A 294 -12.51 -4.50 -16.75
C LYS A 294 -13.52 -4.65 -15.60
N ASN A 295 -14.17 -5.80 -15.51
CA ASN A 295 -15.17 -6.09 -14.48
C ASN A 295 -14.85 -7.42 -13.78
N LEU A 296 -14.35 -7.31 -12.55
CA LEU A 296 -13.95 -8.46 -11.75
C LEU A 296 -15.12 -9.39 -11.39
N ALA A 297 -16.31 -8.84 -11.16
CA ALA A 297 -17.48 -9.65 -10.82
C ALA A 297 -17.91 -10.54 -12.00
N VAL A 298 -17.92 -9.96 -13.20
CA VAL A 298 -18.22 -10.70 -14.44
C VAL A 298 -17.15 -11.77 -14.68
N ALA A 299 -15.86 -11.40 -14.68
CA ALA A 299 -14.77 -12.35 -14.89
C ALA A 299 -14.80 -13.54 -13.90
N TYR A 300 -15.15 -13.27 -12.64
CA TYR A 300 -15.24 -14.29 -11.59
C TYR A 300 -16.31 -15.34 -11.87
N LEU A 301 -17.44 -14.99 -12.50
CA LEU A 301 -18.49 -15.96 -12.84
C LEU A 301 -17.96 -17.06 -13.78
N TYR A 302 -17.01 -16.73 -14.65
CA TYR A 302 -16.44 -17.65 -15.65
C TYR A 302 -15.37 -18.59 -15.09
N THR A 303 -14.99 -18.46 -13.80
CA THR A 303 -13.95 -19.31 -13.19
C THR A 303 -14.36 -20.77 -13.10
N GLU A 304 -15.67 -21.04 -13.01
CA GLU A 304 -16.27 -22.39 -13.02
C GLU A 304 -16.74 -22.82 -14.43
N GLY A 305 -16.38 -22.05 -15.47
CA GLY A 305 -16.72 -22.31 -16.87
C GLY A 305 -17.99 -21.59 -17.36
N PRO A 306 -18.14 -21.42 -18.70
CA PRO A 306 -19.23 -20.62 -19.28
C PRO A 306 -20.63 -21.13 -18.95
N SER A 307 -20.81 -22.46 -18.83
CA SER A 307 -22.12 -23.04 -18.50
C SER A 307 -22.56 -22.67 -17.08
N ASN A 308 -21.68 -22.82 -16.09
CA ASN A 308 -22.00 -22.44 -14.71
C ASN A 308 -22.15 -20.92 -14.57
N ALA A 309 -21.33 -20.14 -15.28
CA ALA A 309 -21.46 -18.69 -15.34
C ALA A 309 -22.83 -18.26 -15.91
N PHE A 310 -23.27 -18.93 -16.99
CA PHE A 310 -24.56 -18.70 -17.61
C PHE A 310 -25.71 -19.02 -16.63
N THR A 311 -25.71 -20.20 -16.02
CA THR A 311 -26.72 -20.59 -15.02
C THR A 311 -26.78 -19.60 -13.85
N LYS A 312 -25.64 -19.25 -13.26
CA LYS A 312 -25.58 -18.26 -12.16
C LYS A 312 -26.08 -16.88 -12.56
N THR A 313 -25.82 -16.47 -13.80
CA THR A 313 -26.33 -15.20 -14.35
C THR A 313 -27.85 -15.22 -14.47
N ILE A 314 -28.42 -16.30 -15.02
CA ILE A 314 -29.87 -16.47 -15.14
C ILE A 314 -30.54 -16.46 -13.75
N ASP A 315 -30.00 -17.20 -12.78
CA ASP A 315 -30.53 -17.25 -11.42
C ASP A 315 -30.49 -15.87 -10.73
N ALA A 316 -29.41 -15.12 -10.91
CA ALA A 316 -29.26 -13.76 -10.38
C ALA A 316 -30.25 -12.77 -11.02
N SER A 317 -30.44 -12.86 -12.35
CA SER A 317 -31.42 -12.05 -13.08
C SER A 317 -32.84 -12.34 -12.61
N LEU A 318 -33.20 -13.62 -12.45
CA LEU A 318 -34.50 -14.02 -11.93
C LEU A 318 -34.73 -13.51 -10.51
N LYS A 319 -33.72 -13.61 -9.64
CA LYS A 319 -33.80 -13.05 -8.27
C LYS A 319 -34.07 -11.55 -8.29
N LYS A 320 -33.37 -10.79 -9.13
CA LYS A 320 -33.58 -9.33 -9.24
C LYS A 320 -34.96 -8.97 -9.77
N LEU A 321 -35.50 -9.74 -10.70
CA LEU A 321 -36.87 -9.57 -11.18
C LEU A 321 -37.91 -9.87 -10.07
N ASN A 322 -37.68 -10.91 -9.27
CA ASN A 322 -38.52 -11.21 -8.12
C ASN A 322 -38.45 -10.12 -7.05
N ASP A 323 -37.24 -9.60 -6.75
CA ASP A 323 -37.07 -8.47 -5.83
C ASP A 323 -37.88 -7.25 -6.32
N ALA A 324 -37.81 -6.93 -7.63
CA ALA A 324 -38.58 -5.85 -8.23
C ALA A 324 -40.10 -6.10 -8.16
N TYR A 325 -40.54 -7.34 -8.40
CA TYR A 325 -41.95 -7.74 -8.29
C TYR A 325 -42.51 -7.52 -6.89
N VAL A 326 -41.74 -7.86 -5.85
CA VAL A 326 -42.14 -7.64 -4.44
C VAL A 326 -42.24 -6.16 -4.09
N LEU A 327 -41.48 -5.29 -4.75
CA LEU A 327 -41.53 -3.83 -4.52
C LEU A 327 -42.70 -3.14 -5.23
N VAL A 328 -43.38 -3.79 -6.18
CA VAL A 328 -44.48 -3.17 -6.94
C VAL A 328 -45.55 -2.54 -6.03
N PRO A 329 -46.04 -3.20 -4.96
CA PRO A 329 -47.07 -2.60 -4.10
C PRO A 329 -46.58 -1.39 -3.28
N THR A 330 -45.26 -1.20 -3.15
CA THR A 330 -44.67 -0.11 -2.35
C THR A 330 -44.27 1.12 -3.18
N VAL A 331 -44.49 1.07 -4.50
CA VAL A 331 -44.12 2.16 -5.42
C VAL A 331 -45.35 3.00 -5.72
N ASP A 332 -45.34 4.26 -5.29
CA ASP A 332 -46.50 5.17 -5.42
C ASP A 332 -46.84 5.53 -6.86
N ASN A 333 -45.84 5.62 -7.75
CA ASN A 333 -46.01 5.97 -9.16
C ASN A 333 -45.01 5.22 -10.04
N PHE A 334 -45.47 4.68 -11.19
CA PHE A 334 -44.63 4.08 -12.22
C PHE A 334 -44.51 5.02 -13.43
N SER A 335 -43.35 5.01 -14.10
CA SER A 335 -43.14 5.76 -15.35
C SER A 335 -43.21 4.86 -16.58
N GLU A 336 -43.41 5.46 -17.77
CA GLU A 336 -43.34 4.73 -19.04
C GLU A 336 -41.93 4.16 -19.30
N GLU A 337 -40.86 4.76 -18.75
CA GLU A 337 -39.52 4.16 -18.81
C GLU A 337 -39.45 2.81 -18.07
N ASN A 338 -40.15 2.67 -16.93
CA ASN A 338 -40.20 1.40 -16.19
C ASN A 338 -40.86 0.30 -17.04
N ARG A 339 -41.97 0.62 -17.72
CA ARG A 339 -42.66 -0.31 -18.61
C ARG A 339 -41.81 -0.68 -19.83
N ALA A 340 -41.13 0.29 -20.44
CA ALA A 340 -40.23 0.06 -21.56
C ALA A 340 -39.03 -0.82 -21.16
N ALA A 341 -38.47 -0.63 -19.96
CA ALA A 341 -37.39 -1.47 -19.44
C ALA A 341 -37.84 -2.94 -19.27
N LEU A 342 -39.03 -3.19 -18.71
CA LEU A 342 -39.58 -4.54 -18.59
C LEU A 342 -39.82 -5.20 -19.95
N SER A 343 -40.31 -4.45 -20.95
CA SER A 343 -40.47 -4.97 -22.31
C SER A 343 -39.14 -5.36 -22.95
N LYS A 344 -38.07 -4.58 -22.75
CA LYS A 344 -36.72 -4.95 -23.22
C LYS A 344 -36.21 -6.24 -22.58
N ILE A 345 -36.44 -6.42 -21.27
CA ILE A 345 -36.06 -7.63 -20.55
C ILE A 345 -36.84 -8.83 -21.10
N ALA A 346 -38.16 -8.70 -21.33
CA ALA A 346 -38.99 -9.76 -21.88
C ALA A 346 -38.51 -10.21 -23.27
N ASN A 347 -38.25 -9.25 -24.17
CA ASN A 347 -37.75 -9.55 -25.52
C ASN A 347 -36.38 -10.26 -25.46
N LEU A 348 -35.47 -9.79 -24.62
CA LEU A 348 -34.15 -10.42 -24.46
C LEU A 348 -34.27 -11.84 -23.91
N ALA A 349 -35.18 -12.08 -22.97
CA ALA A 349 -35.43 -13.42 -22.43
C ALA A 349 -35.98 -14.38 -23.50
N GLU A 350 -36.86 -13.88 -24.39
CA GLU A 350 -37.36 -14.65 -25.53
C GLU A 350 -36.25 -15.01 -26.51
N ASP A 351 -35.42 -14.04 -26.90
CA ASP A 351 -34.27 -14.24 -27.78
C ASP A 351 -33.29 -15.29 -27.21
N LEU A 352 -32.98 -15.20 -25.91
CA LEU A 352 -32.16 -16.19 -25.21
C LEU A 352 -32.80 -17.58 -25.27
N GLY A 353 -34.11 -17.68 -25.04
CA GLY A 353 -34.86 -18.94 -25.14
C GLY A 353 -34.77 -19.59 -26.52
N VAL A 354 -34.85 -18.79 -27.59
CA VAL A 354 -34.68 -19.26 -28.97
C VAL A 354 -33.27 -19.81 -29.20
N MET A 355 -32.23 -19.10 -28.76
CA MET A 355 -30.84 -19.54 -28.89
C MET A 355 -30.58 -20.85 -28.15
N ILE A 356 -31.05 -20.97 -26.91
CA ILE A 356 -30.90 -22.19 -26.10
C ILE A 356 -31.62 -23.36 -26.75
N THR A 357 -32.86 -23.16 -27.22
CA THR A 357 -33.64 -24.22 -27.89
C THR A 357 -32.91 -24.73 -29.13
N LYS A 358 -32.31 -23.83 -29.92
CA LYS A 358 -31.50 -24.20 -31.08
C LYS A 358 -30.25 -24.99 -30.69
N ALA A 359 -29.55 -24.58 -29.64
CA ALA A 359 -28.37 -25.29 -29.12
C ALA A 359 -28.72 -26.69 -28.61
N LEU A 360 -29.81 -26.85 -27.84
CA LEU A 360 -30.28 -28.14 -27.33
C LEU A 360 -30.66 -29.11 -28.45
N ARG A 361 -31.31 -28.62 -29.52
CA ARG A 361 -31.61 -29.43 -30.70
C ARG A 361 -30.34 -29.95 -31.37
N LYS A 362 -29.33 -29.10 -31.52
CA LYS A 362 -28.03 -29.48 -32.11
C LYS A 362 -27.30 -30.54 -31.27
N GLN A 363 -27.24 -30.36 -29.96
CA GLN A 363 -26.61 -31.33 -29.04
C GLN A 363 -27.31 -32.69 -29.06
N LYS A 364 -28.64 -32.70 -29.21
CA LYS A 364 -29.41 -33.95 -29.34
C LYS A 364 -29.06 -34.68 -30.64
N MET A 365 -28.99 -33.96 -31.76
CA MET A 365 -28.62 -34.54 -33.06
C MET A 365 -27.20 -35.12 -33.06
N GLU A 366 -26.23 -34.46 -32.42
CA GLU A 366 -24.85 -34.93 -32.31
C GLU A 366 -24.74 -36.20 -31.44
N ARG A 367 -25.50 -36.27 -30.33
CA ARG A 367 -25.58 -37.49 -29.51
C ARG A 367 -26.22 -38.67 -30.23
N ASP A 368 -27.21 -38.41 -31.07
CA ASP A 368 -27.92 -39.45 -31.83
C ASP A 368 -27.12 -39.91 -33.07
N SER A 369 -26.08 -39.16 -33.50
CA SER A 369 -25.18 -39.56 -34.60
C SER A 369 -23.92 -40.32 -34.17
N ASP A 370 -23.53 -40.19 -32.89
CA ASP A 370 -22.38 -40.89 -32.28
C ASP A 370 -22.75 -42.21 -31.59
N ALA A 371 -24.06 -42.55 -31.54
CA ALA A 371 -24.62 -43.80 -31.03
C ALA A 371 -25.04 -44.71 -32.19
#